data_AF-A0A0F8Y7U8-F1
#
_entry.id   AF-A0A0F8Y7U8-F1
#
_cell.length_a   1.000
_cell.length_b   1.000
_cell.length_c   1.000
_cell.angle_alpha   90.00
_cell.angle_beta   90.00
_cell.angle_gamma   90.00
#
_symmetry.space_group_name_H-M   'P 1'
#
loop_
_entity.id
_entity.type
_entity.pdbx_description
1 polymer ?
#
loop_
_entity_poly.entity_id
_entity_poly.type
_entity_poly.pdbx_seq_one_letter_code
_entity_poly.pdbx_strand_id
1 'polypeptide(L)'
;RELARAWTWEESCAKTVAVFEKALQPDPPTVSIIIPSFNYADKVGRAIESAINQSYARVSEIIIVDDGSDDNGATRKEVERFSSRDSRVKYIRQQNQGVAIARNNGINAGSGLYVSCLDADDAIEPEFISLCIKELETDRSIGIAYTGLKWIKPDGSTGVSKWPEEYDYDQQIKRRNQIPTCCVFRKEIWERLGGFKSRYCPGGAGSEDAEFWTRAGSLGLGAKKVTDAPLFIYSWQSGQTSQKDYSEVDWLAWHPWVKDQLHPFASVATPKNKISHPVREYDEPLVSVIIPVGPGHEELVKDALDSLEAQTFRNWEAIVVWDNPIEDFTPRARTLEAYPYIKSIFADVEKGTFGEMWSWRSS
;
A
#
# COMPACT_ATOMS: atom_id res chain seq x y z
N ARG A 1 -2.70 39.03 41.47
CA ARG A 1 -1.70 38.71 42.52
C ARG A 1 -2.02 37.41 43.24
N GLU A 2 -3.26 37.14 43.65
CA GLU A 2 -3.65 35.83 44.22
C GLU A 2 -3.64 34.70 43.19
N LEU A 3 -4.16 34.92 41.98
CA LEU A 3 -4.06 33.95 40.88
C LEU A 3 -2.61 33.55 40.53
N ALA A 4 -1.67 34.50 40.63
CA ALA A 4 -0.25 34.26 40.39
C ALA A 4 0.43 33.51 41.55
N ARG A 5 -0.15 33.51 42.76
CA ARG A 5 0.33 32.70 43.90
C ARG A 5 -0.24 31.28 43.88
N ALA A 6 -1.39 31.07 43.24
CA ALA A 6 -1.99 29.76 43.01
C ALA A 6 -1.39 29.02 41.81
N TRP A 7 -0.59 29.71 40.98
CA TRP A 7 0.08 29.13 39.82
C TRP A 7 1.48 28.66 40.20
N THR A 8 1.68 27.35 40.31
CA THR A 8 3.00 26.75 40.50
C THR A 8 3.50 26.17 39.18
N TRP A 9 4.82 26.23 38.98
CA TRP A 9 5.44 25.59 37.82
C TRP A 9 5.24 24.07 37.87
N GLU A 10 5.18 23.47 39.06
CA GLU A 10 4.93 22.03 39.21
C GLU A 10 3.59 21.59 38.62
N GLU A 11 2.48 22.30 38.88
CA GLU A 11 1.17 21.92 38.31
C GLU A 11 1.12 22.10 36.78
N SER A 12 1.75 23.15 36.26
CA SER A 12 1.80 23.40 34.80
C SER A 12 2.68 22.38 34.09
N CYS A 13 3.82 22.01 34.68
CA CYS A 13 4.67 20.92 34.20
C CYS A 13 3.95 19.58 34.27
N ALA A 14 3.24 19.26 35.37
CA ALA A 14 2.49 18.01 35.51
C ALA A 14 1.36 17.89 34.46
N LYS A 15 0.62 18.97 34.19
CA LYS A 15 -0.38 18.99 33.11
C LYS A 15 0.24 18.78 31.73
N THR A 16 1.40 19.38 31.50
CA THR A 16 2.14 19.24 30.24
C THR A 16 2.65 17.81 30.06
N VAL A 17 3.28 17.24 31.10
CA VAL A 17 3.72 15.83 31.12
C VAL A 17 2.55 14.89 30.89
N ALA A 18 1.41 15.07 31.54
CA ALA A 18 0.23 14.23 31.32
C ALA A 18 -0.30 14.29 29.88
N VAL A 19 -0.24 15.47 29.23
CA VAL A 19 -0.57 15.61 27.79
C VAL A 19 0.42 14.83 26.93
N PHE A 20 1.72 14.93 27.21
CA PHE A 20 2.75 14.19 26.48
C PHE A 20 2.66 12.69 26.75
N GLU A 21 2.48 12.23 27.98
CA GLU A 21 2.31 10.82 28.32
C GLU A 21 1.08 10.22 27.63
N LYS A 22 -0.04 10.98 27.58
CA LYS A 22 -1.22 10.57 26.82
C LYS A 22 -0.97 10.55 25.30
N ALA A 23 -0.22 11.50 24.77
CA ALA A 23 0.18 11.52 23.37
C ALA A 23 1.20 10.42 23.02
N LEU A 24 2.00 9.99 24.00
CA LEU A 24 3.02 8.95 23.91
C LEU A 24 2.46 7.55 24.20
N GLN A 25 1.21 7.44 24.68
CA GLN A 25 0.44 6.20 24.74
C GLN A 25 -0.67 6.22 23.69
N PRO A 26 -0.35 6.30 22.38
CA PRO A 26 -1.38 6.18 21.38
C PRO A 26 -2.07 4.82 21.52
N ASP A 27 -3.38 4.84 21.33
CA ASP A 27 -4.17 3.63 21.11
C ASP A 27 -3.43 2.71 20.11
N PRO A 28 -3.34 1.39 20.37
CA PRO A 28 -2.66 0.52 19.42
C PRO A 28 -3.31 0.66 18.03
N PRO A 29 -2.50 0.76 16.97
CA PRO A 29 -3.00 1.18 15.67
C PRO A 29 -3.99 0.16 15.07
N THR A 30 -4.97 0.63 14.31
CA THR A 30 -5.96 -0.24 13.69
C THR A 30 -5.41 -0.90 12.42
N VAL A 31 -5.87 -2.12 12.17
CA VAL A 31 -5.53 -2.91 10.97
C VAL A 31 -6.80 -3.21 10.17
N SER A 32 -6.73 -3.04 8.86
CA SER A 32 -7.69 -3.56 7.90
C SER A 32 -7.08 -4.75 7.16
N ILE A 33 -7.74 -5.90 7.20
CA ILE A 33 -7.35 -7.07 6.40
C ILE A 33 -8.24 -7.09 5.15
N ILE A 34 -7.63 -7.08 3.98
CA ILE A 34 -8.31 -7.02 2.68
C ILE A 34 -8.17 -8.38 2.00
N ILE A 35 -9.30 -8.98 1.64
CA ILE A 35 -9.37 -10.31 1.03
C ILE A 35 -10.03 -10.18 -0.35
N PRO A 36 -9.25 -10.04 -1.45
CA PRO A 36 -9.81 -10.11 -2.79
C PRO A 36 -10.26 -11.55 -3.09
N SER A 37 -11.44 -11.70 -3.70
CA SER A 37 -12.02 -13.01 -4.02
C SER A 37 -12.65 -12.98 -5.41
N PHE A 38 -12.37 -14.01 -6.22
CA PHE A 38 -13.03 -14.25 -7.49
C PHE A 38 -13.20 -15.76 -7.70
N ASN A 39 -14.43 -16.26 -7.60
CA ASN A 39 -14.76 -17.68 -7.70
C ASN A 39 -14.05 -18.57 -6.65
N TYR A 40 -13.88 -18.08 -5.42
CA TYR A 40 -13.22 -18.78 -4.31
C TYR A 40 -14.16 -19.06 -3.13
N ALA A 41 -15.44 -19.31 -3.39
CA ALA A 41 -16.42 -19.64 -2.36
C ALA A 41 -15.98 -20.78 -1.43
N ASP A 42 -15.28 -21.78 -1.96
CA ASP A 42 -14.78 -22.96 -1.25
C ASP A 42 -13.52 -22.69 -0.41
N LYS A 43 -12.87 -21.53 -0.59
CA LYS A 43 -11.57 -21.21 0.01
C LYS A 43 -11.63 -19.99 0.94
N VAL A 44 -12.43 -18.98 0.57
CA VAL A 44 -12.51 -17.70 1.28
C VAL A 44 -12.83 -17.86 2.76
N GLY A 45 -13.60 -18.89 3.14
CA GLY A 45 -13.90 -19.18 4.54
C GLY A 45 -12.66 -19.40 5.40
N ARG A 46 -11.62 -20.07 4.88
CA ARG A 46 -10.36 -20.29 5.61
C ARG A 46 -9.60 -18.99 5.83
N ALA A 47 -9.53 -18.13 4.81
CA ALA A 47 -8.90 -16.82 4.91
C ALA A 47 -9.59 -15.95 5.96
N ILE A 48 -10.94 -15.87 5.90
CA ILE A 48 -11.75 -15.10 6.86
C ILE A 48 -11.56 -15.63 8.28
N GLU A 49 -11.64 -16.94 8.49
CA GLU A 49 -11.46 -17.54 9.82
C GLU A 49 -10.07 -17.22 10.40
N SER A 50 -9.02 -17.30 9.57
CA SER A 50 -7.65 -16.96 9.98
C SER A 50 -7.48 -15.47 10.34
N ALA A 51 -8.20 -14.58 9.65
CA ALA A 51 -8.22 -13.15 9.92
C ALA A 51 -9.00 -12.81 11.20
N ILE A 52 -10.11 -13.51 11.47
CA ILE A 52 -10.90 -13.37 12.70
C ILE A 52 -10.07 -13.76 13.93
N ASN A 53 -9.30 -14.84 13.81
CA ASN A 53 -8.53 -15.46 14.89
C ASN A 53 -7.18 -14.79 15.17
N GLN A 54 -6.91 -13.63 14.59
CA GLN A 54 -5.70 -12.87 14.90
C GLN A 54 -5.67 -12.45 16.38
N SER A 55 -4.52 -12.67 17.03
CA SER A 55 -4.25 -12.27 18.42
C SER A 55 -4.21 -10.75 18.61
N TYR A 56 -4.08 -9.99 17.53
CA TYR A 56 -4.04 -8.54 17.57
C TYR A 56 -5.45 -7.94 17.71
N ALA A 57 -5.77 -7.44 18.91
CA ALA A 57 -7.10 -6.94 19.26
C ALA A 57 -7.60 -5.77 18.40
N ARG A 58 -6.71 -5.05 17.69
CA ARG A 58 -7.03 -3.88 16.88
C ARG A 58 -7.12 -4.18 15.37
N VAL A 59 -7.28 -5.44 14.99
CA VAL A 59 -7.88 -5.78 13.69
C VAL A 59 -9.32 -5.27 13.69
N SER A 60 -9.53 -4.15 13.01
CA SER A 60 -10.77 -3.38 13.05
C SER A 60 -11.78 -3.83 12.00
N GLU A 61 -11.29 -4.37 10.89
CA GLU A 61 -12.12 -4.80 9.78
C GLU A 61 -11.42 -5.85 8.93
N ILE A 62 -12.24 -6.74 8.37
CA ILE A 62 -11.87 -7.81 7.46
C ILE A 62 -12.77 -7.61 6.24
N ILE A 63 -12.25 -6.98 5.20
CA ILE A 63 -13.03 -6.58 4.02
C ILE A 63 -12.80 -7.60 2.92
N ILE A 64 -13.85 -8.34 2.58
CA ILE A 64 -13.86 -9.23 1.42
C ILE A 64 -14.33 -8.42 0.22
N VAL A 65 -13.52 -8.41 -0.83
CA VAL A 65 -13.84 -7.77 -2.11
C VAL A 65 -14.08 -8.86 -3.14
N ASP A 66 -15.35 -9.14 -3.41
CA ASP A 66 -15.79 -10.03 -4.48
C ASP A 66 -15.68 -9.32 -5.83
N ASP A 67 -14.65 -9.67 -6.60
CA ASP A 67 -14.31 -9.12 -7.90
C ASP A 67 -15.16 -9.72 -9.03
N GLY A 68 -16.47 -9.77 -8.81
CA GLY A 68 -17.45 -10.19 -9.80
C GLY A 68 -17.57 -11.70 -9.98
N SER A 69 -17.48 -12.50 -8.91
CA SER A 69 -17.61 -13.96 -8.96
C SER A 69 -18.89 -14.41 -9.67
N ASP A 70 -18.76 -15.43 -10.50
CA ASP A 70 -19.83 -16.11 -11.24
C ASP A 70 -20.06 -17.52 -10.68
N ASP A 71 -20.45 -17.56 -9.41
CA ASP A 71 -20.59 -18.78 -8.62
C ASP A 71 -22.00 -18.95 -8.03
N ASN A 72 -23.00 -18.34 -8.67
CA ASN A 72 -24.39 -18.28 -8.21
C ASN A 72 -24.55 -17.73 -6.77
N GLY A 73 -23.65 -16.82 -6.37
CA GLY A 73 -23.67 -16.16 -5.06
C GLY A 73 -23.11 -17.02 -3.93
N ALA A 74 -22.38 -18.09 -4.23
CA ALA A 74 -21.76 -18.96 -3.23
C ALA A 74 -20.74 -18.18 -2.38
N THR A 75 -19.90 -17.35 -2.99
CA THR A 75 -18.92 -16.51 -2.27
C THR A 75 -19.63 -15.59 -1.29
N ARG A 76 -20.69 -14.90 -1.72
CA ARG A 76 -21.48 -14.02 -0.86
C ARG A 76 -22.07 -14.77 0.35
N LYS A 77 -22.68 -15.94 0.12
CA LYS A 77 -23.27 -16.76 1.18
C LYS A 77 -22.21 -17.19 2.21
N GLU A 78 -21.03 -17.58 1.76
CA GLU A 78 -19.96 -17.97 2.68
C GLU A 78 -19.51 -16.77 3.53
N VAL A 79 -19.36 -15.58 2.94
CA VAL A 79 -18.99 -14.37 3.70
C VAL A 79 -20.09 -13.98 4.72
N GLU A 80 -21.37 -14.04 4.33
CA GLU A 80 -22.52 -13.76 5.21
C GLU A 80 -22.57 -14.69 6.44
N ARG A 81 -22.10 -15.94 6.30
CA ARG A 81 -21.95 -16.89 7.41
C ARG A 81 -20.96 -16.38 8.46
N PHE A 82 -19.95 -15.60 8.09
CA PHE A 82 -19.00 -15.00 9.03
C PHE A 82 -19.45 -13.64 9.53
N SER A 83 -19.97 -12.75 8.66
CA SER A 83 -20.40 -11.41 9.06
C SER A 83 -21.60 -11.40 10.01
N SER A 84 -22.42 -12.45 10.01
CA SER A 84 -23.48 -12.67 11.00
C SER A 84 -22.96 -12.97 12.42
N ARG A 85 -21.68 -13.34 12.57
CA ARG A 85 -21.05 -13.72 13.84
C ARG A 85 -19.93 -12.77 14.27
N ASP A 86 -19.33 -12.05 13.32
CA ASP A 86 -18.27 -11.09 13.58
C ASP A 86 -18.51 -9.81 12.76
N SER A 87 -18.80 -8.71 13.45
CA SER A 87 -19.13 -7.42 12.83
C SER A 87 -17.96 -6.75 12.11
N ARG A 88 -16.73 -7.26 12.30
CA ARG A 88 -15.54 -6.79 11.56
C ARG A 88 -15.57 -7.26 10.11
N VAL A 89 -16.28 -8.34 9.80
CA VAL A 89 -16.34 -8.92 8.45
C VAL A 89 -17.30 -8.11 7.58
N LYS A 90 -16.75 -7.50 6.52
CA LYS A 90 -17.47 -6.67 5.56
C LYS A 90 -17.38 -7.30 4.17
N TYR A 91 -18.43 -7.16 3.38
CA TYR A 91 -18.49 -7.66 2.01
C TYR A 91 -18.73 -6.51 1.04
N ILE A 92 -17.88 -6.42 0.02
CA ILE A 92 -17.98 -5.49 -1.10
C ILE A 92 -18.01 -6.33 -2.36
N ARG A 93 -18.94 -6.04 -3.29
CA ARG A 93 -18.96 -6.63 -4.62
C ARG A 93 -18.71 -5.56 -5.66
N GLN A 94 -17.89 -5.87 -6.65
CA GLN A 94 -17.63 -5.04 -7.81
C GLN A 94 -17.77 -5.84 -9.11
N GLN A 95 -17.72 -5.15 -10.24
CA GLN A 95 -17.48 -5.82 -11.53
C GLN A 95 -16.03 -6.30 -11.57
N ASN A 96 -15.76 -7.44 -12.22
CA ASN A 96 -14.40 -7.97 -12.35
C ASN A 96 -13.47 -6.93 -13.00
N GLN A 97 -12.47 -6.49 -12.24
CA GLN A 97 -11.47 -5.49 -12.63
C GLN A 97 -10.04 -5.93 -12.28
N GLY A 98 -9.86 -7.18 -11.82
CA GLY A 98 -8.59 -7.77 -11.45
C GLY A 98 -8.15 -7.47 -10.01
N VAL A 99 -7.20 -8.28 -9.53
CA VAL A 99 -6.80 -8.32 -8.12
C VAL A 99 -6.25 -6.99 -7.60
N ALA A 100 -5.49 -6.24 -8.40
CA ALA A 100 -4.96 -4.94 -8.02
C ALA A 100 -6.08 -3.94 -7.69
N ILE A 101 -7.13 -3.90 -8.53
CA ILE A 101 -8.27 -3.00 -8.32
C ILE A 101 -9.13 -3.46 -7.15
N ALA A 102 -9.35 -4.77 -7.01
CA ALA A 102 -10.04 -5.33 -5.85
C ALA A 102 -9.33 -4.96 -4.53
N ARG A 103 -7.99 -5.07 -4.46
CA ARG A 103 -7.20 -4.64 -3.30
C ARG A 103 -7.32 -3.14 -3.06
N ASN A 104 -7.15 -2.32 -4.10
CA ASN A 104 -7.30 -0.86 -3.98
C ASN A 104 -8.68 -0.46 -3.44
N ASN A 105 -9.75 -1.07 -3.95
CA ASN A 105 -11.11 -0.78 -3.50
C ASN A 105 -11.34 -1.21 -2.05
N GLY A 106 -10.79 -2.36 -1.65
CA GLY A 106 -10.81 -2.80 -0.25
C GLY A 106 -10.04 -1.87 0.68
N ILE A 107 -8.82 -1.47 0.31
CA ILE A 107 -7.98 -0.54 1.10
C ILE A 107 -8.64 0.83 1.23
N ASN A 108 -9.25 1.30 0.13
CA ASN A 108 -9.98 2.56 0.10
C ASN A 108 -11.21 2.54 1.03
N ALA A 109 -11.94 1.43 1.06
CA ALA A 109 -13.08 1.24 1.95
C ALA A 109 -12.66 1.03 3.42
N GLY A 110 -11.43 0.57 3.64
CA GLY A 110 -10.84 0.37 4.96
C GLY A 110 -10.40 1.67 5.64
N SER A 111 -10.48 1.68 6.97
CA SER A 111 -10.11 2.78 7.86
C SER A 111 -8.86 2.50 8.71
N GLY A 112 -8.29 1.31 8.60
CA GLY A 112 -7.09 0.90 9.31
C GLY A 112 -5.88 1.77 8.96
N LEU A 113 -5.09 2.12 9.97
CA LEU A 113 -3.78 2.77 9.77
C LEU A 113 -2.78 1.84 9.09
N TYR A 114 -2.96 0.54 9.29
CA TYR A 114 -2.21 -0.52 8.65
C TYR A 114 -3.13 -1.42 7.83
N VAL A 115 -2.56 -2.01 6.79
CA VAL A 115 -3.25 -2.86 5.84
C VAL A 115 -2.52 -4.19 5.73
N SER A 116 -3.27 -5.29 5.62
CA SER A 116 -2.77 -6.57 5.13
C SER A 116 -3.62 -7.06 3.97
N CYS A 117 -3.00 -7.50 2.88
CA CYS A 117 -3.69 -8.11 1.75
C CYS A 117 -3.55 -9.63 1.81
N LEU A 118 -4.63 -10.32 2.14
CA LEU A 118 -4.65 -11.78 2.29
C LEU A 118 -5.46 -12.39 1.14
N ASP A 119 -4.83 -13.16 0.26
CA ASP A 119 -5.54 -13.80 -0.84
C ASP A 119 -6.55 -14.84 -0.32
N ALA A 120 -7.68 -15.00 -1.02
CA ALA A 120 -8.83 -15.78 -0.51
C ALA A 120 -8.56 -17.28 -0.36
N ASP A 121 -7.49 -17.82 -0.94
CA ASP A 121 -7.05 -19.20 -0.76
C ASP A 121 -5.95 -19.38 0.28
N ASP A 122 -5.40 -18.29 0.81
CA ASP A 122 -4.36 -18.29 1.82
C ASP A 122 -4.92 -18.21 3.25
N ALA A 123 -4.02 -18.28 4.23
CA ALA A 123 -4.34 -18.04 5.64
C ALA A 123 -3.13 -17.45 6.39
N ILE A 124 -3.38 -16.92 7.58
CA ILE A 124 -2.34 -16.42 8.49
C ILE A 124 -2.50 -17.00 9.90
N GLU A 125 -1.38 -17.28 10.57
CA GLU A 125 -1.37 -17.73 11.96
C GLU A 125 -1.76 -16.59 12.92
N PRO A 126 -2.27 -16.89 14.13
CA PRO A 126 -2.79 -15.88 15.06
C PRO A 126 -1.82 -14.73 15.42
N GLU A 127 -0.51 -14.98 15.42
CA GLU A 127 0.52 -14.00 15.79
C GLU A 127 1.00 -13.13 14.62
N PHE A 128 0.56 -13.41 13.38
CA PHE A 128 1.07 -12.75 12.17
C PHE A 128 0.95 -11.23 12.26
N ILE A 129 -0.26 -10.71 12.51
CA ILE A 129 -0.49 -9.26 12.54
C ILE A 129 0.21 -8.60 13.74
N SER A 130 0.17 -9.22 14.93
CA SER A 130 0.74 -8.61 16.13
C SER A 130 2.26 -8.46 16.07
N LEU A 131 2.97 -9.44 15.49
CA LEU A 131 4.41 -9.35 15.28
C LEU A 131 4.78 -8.29 14.23
N CYS A 132 4.05 -8.22 13.11
CA CYS A 132 4.32 -7.24 12.07
C CYS A 132 4.07 -5.80 12.57
N ILE A 133 2.96 -5.57 13.28
CA ILE A 133 2.65 -4.24 13.84
C ILE A 133 3.69 -3.82 14.89
N LYS A 134 4.15 -4.75 15.73
CA LYS A 134 5.18 -4.46 16.72
C LYS A 134 6.44 -3.91 16.06
N GLU A 135 6.90 -4.53 14.97
CA GLU A 135 8.09 -4.07 14.26
C GLU A 135 7.86 -2.69 13.63
N LEU A 136 6.74 -2.49 12.93
CA LEU A 136 6.40 -1.21 12.31
C LEU A 136 6.26 -0.07 13.33
N GLU A 137 5.75 -0.34 14.53
CA GLU A 137 5.69 0.69 15.57
C GLU A 137 7.06 0.95 16.23
N THR A 138 7.96 -0.04 16.23
CA THR A 138 9.31 0.06 16.82
C THR A 138 10.27 0.85 15.92
N ASP A 139 10.27 0.59 14.61
CA ASP A 139 11.13 1.26 13.64
C ASP A 139 10.29 1.95 12.56
N ARG A 140 10.24 3.28 12.64
CA ARG A 140 9.49 4.13 11.71
C ARG A 140 10.11 4.22 10.32
N SER A 141 11.37 3.78 10.13
CA SER A 141 11.99 3.68 8.81
C SER A 141 11.47 2.49 8.00
N ILE A 142 10.82 1.53 8.67
CA ILE A 142 10.18 0.38 8.05
C ILE A 142 8.74 0.75 7.68
N GLY A 143 8.41 0.53 6.41
CA GLY A 143 7.09 0.72 5.87
C GLY A 143 6.26 -0.57 5.77
N ILE A 144 6.95 -1.71 5.60
CA ILE A 144 6.35 -3.01 5.30
C ILE A 144 6.98 -4.09 6.20
N ALA A 145 6.16 -4.94 6.81
CA ALA A 145 6.59 -6.04 7.66
C ALA A 145 5.94 -7.35 7.23
N TYR A 146 6.73 -8.43 7.22
CA TYR A 146 6.29 -9.76 6.79
C TYR A 146 7.01 -10.87 7.57
N THR A 147 6.56 -12.10 7.43
CA THR A 147 7.08 -13.27 8.15
C THR A 147 7.61 -14.33 7.18
N GLY A 148 8.21 -15.40 7.71
CA GLY A 148 8.35 -16.64 6.96
C GLY A 148 7.00 -17.20 6.53
N LEU A 149 7.02 -18.15 5.58
CA LEU A 149 5.81 -18.83 5.12
C LEU A 149 5.96 -20.34 5.02
N LYS A 150 4.82 -21.02 5.18
CA LYS A 150 4.64 -22.42 4.80
C LYS A 150 3.70 -22.51 3.62
N TRP A 151 3.90 -23.52 2.79
CA TRP A 151 3.02 -23.82 1.67
C TRP A 151 2.19 -25.06 1.97
N ILE A 152 1.00 -25.11 1.38
CA ILE A 152 0.10 -26.27 1.37
C ILE A 152 -0.25 -26.59 -0.09
N LYS A 153 -0.01 -27.84 -0.52
CA LYS A 153 -0.34 -28.31 -1.87
C LYS A 153 -1.75 -28.89 -1.94
N PRO A 154 -2.33 -29.05 -3.15
CA PRO A 154 -3.63 -29.70 -3.33
C PRO A 154 -3.71 -31.14 -2.77
N ASP A 155 -2.58 -31.86 -2.74
CA ASP A 155 -2.49 -33.22 -2.17
C ASP A 155 -2.43 -33.24 -0.63
N GLY A 156 -2.49 -32.06 0.02
CA GLY A 156 -2.40 -31.88 1.47
C GLY A 156 -0.98 -31.86 2.01
N SER A 157 0.05 -32.06 1.17
CA SER A 157 1.44 -31.95 1.62
C SER A 157 1.79 -30.51 2.00
N THR A 158 2.61 -30.38 3.03
CA THR A 158 3.02 -29.09 3.58
C THR A 158 4.53 -28.97 3.68
N GLY A 159 5.05 -27.75 3.62
CA GLY A 159 6.47 -27.48 3.91
C GLY A 159 6.73 -26.02 4.21
N VAL A 160 7.91 -25.72 4.75
CA VAL A 160 8.36 -24.35 5.02
C VAL A 160 9.18 -23.86 3.83
N SER A 161 8.89 -22.65 3.38
CA SER A 161 9.62 -22.00 2.28
C SER A 161 10.86 -21.28 2.80
N LYS A 162 11.92 -21.24 1.98
CA LYS A 162 13.08 -20.36 2.22
C LYS A 162 12.80 -18.90 1.85
N TRP A 163 11.83 -18.68 0.97
CA TRP A 163 11.28 -17.36 0.64
C TRP A 163 10.05 -17.09 1.52
N PRO A 164 9.85 -15.86 2.03
CA PRO A 164 10.61 -14.65 1.73
C PRO A 164 11.96 -14.56 2.44
N GLU A 165 12.90 -13.87 1.78
CA GLU A 165 14.24 -13.55 2.28
C GLU A 165 14.21 -12.21 3.06
N GLU A 166 15.33 -11.80 3.66
CA GLU A 166 15.48 -10.42 4.16
C GLU A 166 15.42 -9.43 2.99
N TYR A 167 14.80 -8.27 3.20
CA TYR A 167 14.61 -7.29 2.16
C TYR A 167 15.93 -6.59 1.80
N ASP A 168 16.31 -6.67 0.53
CA ASP A 168 17.36 -5.87 -0.08
C ASP A 168 16.81 -5.16 -1.32
N TYR A 169 16.74 -3.83 -1.29
CA TYR A 169 16.23 -3.05 -2.41
C TYR A 169 17.04 -3.28 -3.70
N ASP A 170 18.35 -3.51 -3.59
CA ASP A 170 19.21 -3.82 -4.74
C ASP A 170 18.84 -5.15 -5.39
N GLN A 171 18.23 -6.09 -4.67
CA GLN A 171 17.71 -7.33 -5.25
C GLN A 171 16.32 -7.13 -5.84
N GLN A 172 15.49 -6.30 -5.23
CA GLN A 172 14.14 -5.98 -5.73
C GLN A 172 14.21 -5.44 -7.16
N ILE A 173 15.09 -4.46 -7.39
CA ILE A 173 15.33 -3.85 -8.70
C ILE A 173 16.08 -4.76 -9.68
N LYS A 174 16.55 -5.94 -9.24
CA LYS A 174 17.11 -7.01 -10.09
C LYS A 174 16.08 -8.08 -10.41
N ARG A 175 14.79 -7.74 -10.35
CA ARG A 175 13.65 -8.64 -10.60
C ARG A 175 13.59 -9.82 -9.62
N ARG A 176 13.94 -9.59 -8.35
CA ARG A 176 13.75 -10.58 -7.29
C ARG A 176 12.68 -10.07 -6.34
N ASN A 177 11.43 -10.50 -6.53
CA ASN A 177 10.37 -10.19 -5.55
C ASN A 177 10.71 -10.89 -4.23
N GLN A 178 10.84 -10.11 -3.15
CA GLN A 178 11.28 -10.60 -1.84
C GLN A 178 10.17 -10.59 -0.80
N ILE A 179 9.05 -9.92 -1.08
CA ILE A 179 8.00 -9.66 -0.10
C ILE A 179 6.72 -10.35 -0.61
N PRO A 180 6.06 -11.18 0.21
CA PRO A 180 4.77 -11.73 -0.16
C PRO A 180 3.70 -10.64 -0.18
N THR A 181 2.72 -10.78 -1.07
CA THR A 181 1.50 -9.95 -1.05
C THR A 181 0.88 -9.90 0.35
N CYS A 182 0.85 -11.05 1.05
CA CYS A 182 0.46 -11.12 2.45
C CYS A 182 1.59 -10.61 3.36
N CYS A 183 1.61 -9.30 3.54
CA CYS A 183 2.41 -8.56 4.51
C CYS A 183 1.54 -7.53 5.22
N VAL A 184 2.08 -6.86 6.24
CA VAL A 184 1.45 -5.69 6.86
C VAL A 184 2.21 -4.44 6.45
N PHE A 185 1.53 -3.42 5.95
CA PHE A 185 2.16 -2.16 5.57
C PHE A 185 1.34 -0.96 6.06
N ARG A 186 1.99 0.18 6.21
CA ARG A 186 1.32 1.44 6.57
C ARG A 186 0.40 1.87 5.41
N LYS A 187 -0.87 2.18 5.70
CA LYS A 187 -1.81 2.64 4.67
C LYS A 187 -1.31 3.87 3.92
N GLU A 188 -0.58 4.76 4.62
CA GLU A 188 0.05 5.94 4.03
C GLU A 188 0.94 5.63 2.81
N ILE A 189 1.58 4.44 2.76
CA ILE A 189 2.39 4.03 1.61
C ILE A 189 1.51 3.88 0.39
N TRP A 190 0.34 3.25 0.54
CA TRP A 190 -0.63 3.09 -0.53
C TRP A 190 -1.18 4.44 -1.00
N GLU A 191 -1.43 5.37 -0.06
CA GLU A 191 -1.89 6.74 -0.36
C GLU A 191 -0.82 7.51 -1.17
N ARG A 192 0.43 7.51 -0.68
CA ARG A 192 1.60 8.14 -1.32
C ARG A 192 2.06 7.47 -2.62
N LEU A 193 1.51 6.32 -2.97
CA LEU A 193 1.85 5.60 -4.19
C LEU A 193 0.69 5.56 -5.18
N GLY A 194 -0.47 6.11 -4.81
CA GLY A 194 -1.67 6.00 -5.63
C GLY A 194 -2.11 4.54 -5.84
N GLY A 195 -1.78 3.66 -4.90
CA GLY A 195 -2.16 2.25 -4.85
C GLY A 195 -1.44 1.28 -5.80
N PHE A 196 -1.98 0.07 -5.88
CA PHE A 196 -1.55 -0.99 -6.78
C PHE A 196 -1.93 -0.63 -8.22
N LYS A 197 -1.10 -1.02 -9.20
CA LYS A 197 -1.31 -0.67 -10.61
C LYS A 197 -1.75 -1.91 -11.39
N SER A 198 -2.97 -1.88 -11.94
CA SER A 198 -3.57 -3.02 -12.66
C SER A 198 -2.84 -3.40 -13.95
N ARG A 199 -2.04 -2.49 -14.52
CA ARG A 199 -1.20 -2.78 -15.70
C ARG A 199 -0.18 -3.91 -15.48
N TYR A 200 0.14 -4.25 -14.23
CA TYR A 200 0.99 -5.40 -13.90
C TYR A 200 0.20 -6.69 -13.64
N CYS A 201 -1.13 -6.65 -13.78
CA CYS A 201 -2.06 -7.79 -13.72
C CYS A 201 -2.92 -7.93 -14.99
N PRO A 202 -2.37 -7.93 -16.22
CA PRO A 202 -3.18 -7.91 -17.44
C PRO A 202 -4.15 -9.10 -17.56
N GLY A 203 -3.86 -10.23 -16.89
CA GLY A 203 -4.73 -11.40 -16.81
C GLY A 203 -5.55 -11.52 -15.52
N GLY A 204 -5.65 -10.45 -14.71
CA GLY A 204 -6.36 -10.45 -13.43
C GLY A 204 -5.49 -10.77 -12.20
N ALA A 205 -4.28 -11.33 -12.41
CA ALA A 205 -3.22 -11.49 -11.41
C ALA A 205 -1.85 -11.26 -12.07
N GLY A 206 -0.84 -10.85 -11.31
CA GLY A 206 0.51 -10.66 -11.84
C GLY A 206 1.52 -10.16 -10.80
N SER A 207 2.26 -9.13 -11.17
CA SER A 207 3.40 -8.60 -10.39
C SER A 207 3.11 -7.24 -9.75
N GLU A 208 1.85 -6.94 -9.50
CA GLU A 208 1.42 -5.69 -8.87
C GLU A 208 2.00 -5.49 -7.48
N ASP A 209 2.22 -6.57 -6.73
CA ASP A 209 2.84 -6.54 -5.41
C ASP A 209 4.32 -6.18 -5.54
N ALA A 210 5.07 -6.90 -6.37
CA ALA A 210 6.49 -6.68 -6.64
C ALA A 210 6.75 -5.25 -7.12
N GLU A 211 5.86 -4.73 -7.97
CA GLU A 211 5.91 -3.35 -8.43
C GLU A 211 5.65 -2.33 -7.33
N PHE A 212 4.60 -2.55 -6.53
CA PHE A 212 4.27 -1.69 -5.42
C PHE A 212 5.40 -1.63 -4.38
N TRP A 213 6.03 -2.76 -4.08
CA TRP A 213 7.23 -2.84 -3.22
C TRP A 213 8.44 -2.12 -3.80
N THR A 214 8.56 -2.11 -5.13
CA THR A 214 9.64 -1.39 -5.83
C THR A 214 9.45 0.12 -5.66
N ARG A 215 8.25 0.62 -5.87
CA ARG A 215 7.97 2.05 -5.65
C ARG A 215 8.06 2.46 -4.18
N ALA A 216 7.62 1.60 -3.25
CA ALA A 216 7.78 1.87 -1.82
C ALA A 216 9.26 2.03 -1.43
N GLY A 217 10.13 1.12 -1.86
CA GLY A 217 11.58 1.21 -1.64
C GLY A 217 12.21 2.45 -2.29
N SER A 218 11.65 2.93 -3.40
CA SER A 218 12.10 4.16 -4.07
C SER A 218 11.78 5.45 -3.27
N LEU A 219 10.78 5.39 -2.39
CA LEU A 219 10.38 6.50 -1.50
C LEU A 219 11.01 6.43 -0.10
N GLY A 220 11.99 5.57 0.12
CA GLY A 220 12.67 5.47 1.42
C GLY A 220 11.96 4.58 2.42
N LEU A 221 10.96 3.84 1.98
CA LEU A 221 10.17 2.96 2.83
C LEU A 221 10.70 1.53 2.69
N GLY A 222 11.48 1.09 3.68
CA GLY A 222 12.05 -0.24 3.72
C GLY A 222 11.03 -1.32 4.09
N ALA A 223 11.43 -2.57 3.95
CA ALA A 223 10.67 -3.72 4.43
C ALA A 223 11.50 -4.58 5.38
N LYS A 224 10.82 -5.36 6.23
CA LYS A 224 11.48 -6.23 7.20
C LYS A 224 10.79 -7.58 7.34
N LYS A 225 11.62 -8.63 7.27
CA LYS A 225 11.22 -9.96 7.73
C LYS A 225 11.31 -9.97 9.26
N VAL A 226 10.16 -9.98 9.93
CA VAL A 226 10.10 -9.82 11.40
C VAL A 226 10.40 -11.12 12.14
N THR A 227 10.24 -12.26 11.46
CA THR A 227 10.55 -13.60 12.00
C THR A 227 10.67 -14.63 10.87
N ASP A 228 11.49 -15.67 11.09
CA ASP A 228 11.54 -16.86 10.23
C ASP A 228 10.36 -17.83 10.47
N ALA A 229 9.59 -17.62 11.54
CA ALA A 229 8.41 -18.45 11.81
C ALA A 229 7.43 -18.39 10.61
N PRO A 230 6.93 -19.55 10.14
CA PRO A 230 6.08 -19.63 8.95
C PRO A 230 4.62 -19.24 9.25
N LEU A 231 4.40 -17.97 9.57
CA LEU A 231 3.10 -17.46 10.00
C LEU A 231 2.17 -17.11 8.82
N PHE A 232 2.71 -16.98 7.61
CA PHE A 232 1.93 -16.92 6.39
C PHE A 232 1.74 -18.34 5.81
N ILE A 233 0.49 -18.69 5.48
CA ILE A 233 0.11 -20.00 4.96
C ILE A 233 -0.33 -19.85 3.51
N TYR A 234 0.60 -20.11 2.61
CA TYR A 234 0.39 -20.02 1.17
C TYR A 234 -0.22 -21.32 0.60
N SER A 235 -1.34 -21.23 -0.10
CA SER A 235 -2.08 -22.38 -0.61
C SER A 235 -1.95 -22.50 -2.12
N TRP A 236 -1.46 -23.63 -2.61
CA TRP A 236 -1.39 -23.90 -4.06
C TRP A 236 -2.73 -24.44 -4.60
N GLN A 237 -3.83 -24.18 -3.88
CA GLN A 237 -5.15 -24.75 -4.14
C GLN A 237 -5.94 -23.98 -5.20
N SER A 238 -5.49 -22.78 -5.61
CA SER A 238 -6.12 -21.99 -6.68
C SER A 238 -5.86 -22.53 -8.08
N GLY A 239 -4.71 -23.14 -8.35
CA GLY A 239 -4.35 -23.68 -9.69
C GLY A 239 -4.31 -22.64 -10.83
N GLN A 240 -4.69 -21.38 -10.59
CA GLN A 240 -4.74 -20.33 -11.60
C GLN A 240 -3.46 -19.48 -11.65
N THR A 241 -2.76 -19.30 -10.53
CA THR A 241 -1.52 -18.51 -10.43
C THR A 241 -0.24 -19.29 -10.77
N SER A 242 -0.37 -20.53 -11.24
CA SER A 242 0.74 -21.36 -11.72
C SER A 242 0.43 -21.98 -13.10
N GLN A 243 -0.25 -21.22 -13.97
CA GLN A 243 -0.37 -21.62 -15.37
C GLN A 243 1.01 -21.71 -16.01
N LYS A 244 1.24 -22.77 -16.81
CA LYS A 244 2.50 -23.01 -17.53
C LYS A 244 2.91 -21.87 -18.47
N ASP A 245 1.97 -21.01 -18.85
CA ASP A 245 2.17 -19.86 -19.73
C ASP A 245 2.21 -18.51 -18.97
N TYR A 246 2.27 -18.52 -17.64
CA TYR A 246 2.47 -17.32 -16.84
C TYR A 246 3.85 -16.71 -17.14
N SER A 247 3.86 -15.64 -17.94
CA SER A 247 5.01 -14.75 -18.05
C SER A 247 4.83 -13.61 -17.07
N GLU A 248 5.72 -13.52 -16.11
CA GLU A 248 5.77 -12.40 -15.18
C GLU A 248 5.96 -11.09 -15.98
N VAL A 249 5.01 -10.16 -15.88
CA VAL A 249 5.09 -8.86 -16.57
C VAL A 249 6.32 -8.15 -16.04
N ASP A 250 7.17 -7.56 -16.89
CA ASP A 250 8.34 -6.82 -16.40
C ASP A 250 7.91 -5.60 -15.56
N TRP A 251 7.78 -5.79 -14.25
CA TRP A 251 7.29 -4.79 -13.30
C TRP A 251 8.24 -3.62 -13.11
N LEU A 252 9.43 -3.69 -13.72
CA LEU A 252 10.43 -2.63 -13.75
C LEU A 252 10.41 -1.85 -15.07
N ALA A 253 9.59 -2.25 -16.05
CA ALA A 253 9.62 -1.68 -17.39
C ALA A 253 9.32 -0.17 -17.42
N TRP A 254 8.44 0.29 -16.53
CA TRP A 254 8.03 1.70 -16.38
C TRP A 254 8.90 2.48 -15.38
N HIS A 255 9.94 1.85 -14.84
CA HIS A 255 10.88 2.46 -13.90
C HIS A 255 12.26 2.55 -14.56
N PRO A 256 12.45 3.39 -15.60
CA PRO A 256 13.70 3.41 -16.37
C PRO A 256 14.92 3.77 -15.51
N TRP A 257 14.71 4.43 -14.36
CA TRP A 257 15.74 4.75 -13.37
C TRP A 257 16.37 3.51 -12.71
N VAL A 258 15.70 2.36 -12.79
CA VAL A 258 16.29 1.07 -12.42
C VAL A 258 17.37 0.65 -13.41
N LYS A 259 17.16 0.93 -14.71
CA LYS A 259 18.04 0.45 -15.79
C LYS A 259 19.33 1.25 -15.89
N ASP A 260 19.27 2.55 -15.66
CA ASP A 260 20.44 3.44 -15.72
C ASP A 260 21.08 3.74 -14.36
N GLN A 261 20.56 3.15 -13.28
CA GLN A 261 21.10 3.26 -11.91
C GLN A 261 21.03 4.69 -11.34
N LEU A 262 20.14 5.54 -11.86
CA LEU A 262 19.87 6.88 -11.31
C LEU A 262 18.66 6.83 -10.37
N HIS A 263 18.83 6.28 -9.19
CA HIS A 263 17.74 6.02 -8.23
C HIS A 263 17.04 7.31 -7.77
N PRO A 264 15.74 7.27 -7.39
CA PRO A 264 15.07 8.42 -6.79
C PRO A 264 15.73 8.88 -5.47
N PHE A 265 15.62 10.18 -5.16
CA PHE A 265 16.24 10.84 -3.99
C PHE A 265 16.11 10.05 -2.68
N ALA A 266 14.92 9.49 -2.44
CA ALA A 266 14.59 8.85 -1.19
C ALA A 266 14.94 7.35 -1.13
N SER A 267 15.52 6.73 -2.17
CA SER A 267 15.62 5.26 -2.22
C SER A 267 16.40 4.63 -1.06
N VAL A 268 15.94 3.47 -0.55
CA VAL A 268 16.53 2.73 0.61
C VAL A 268 17.84 2.01 0.27
N ALA A 269 18.42 2.24 -0.91
CA ALA A 269 19.53 1.46 -1.42
C ALA A 269 20.82 1.71 -0.61
N THR A 270 21.41 0.67 0.00
CA THR A 270 22.75 0.75 0.57
C THR A 270 23.78 0.40 -0.50
N PRO A 271 24.76 1.26 -0.81
CA PRO A 271 25.76 0.92 -1.80
C PRO A 271 26.68 -0.20 -1.31
N LYS A 272 26.86 -1.24 -2.14
CA LYS A 272 27.78 -2.37 -1.87
C LYS A 272 29.21 -1.94 -1.54
N ASN A 273 29.63 -0.76 -1.99
CA ASN A 273 31.02 -0.27 -1.87
C ASN A 273 31.16 1.02 -1.03
N LYS A 274 30.23 1.33 -0.12
CA LYS A 274 30.23 2.56 0.71
C LYS A 274 30.16 3.90 -0.05
N ILE A 275 30.16 3.89 -1.38
CA ILE A 275 29.94 5.08 -2.23
C ILE A 275 28.47 5.11 -2.58
N SER A 276 27.71 6.09 -2.09
CA SER A 276 26.28 6.26 -2.38
C SER A 276 25.96 6.08 -3.86
N HIS A 277 24.84 5.42 -4.15
CA HIS A 277 24.37 5.28 -5.53
C HIS A 277 24.15 6.66 -6.15
N PRO A 278 24.34 6.83 -7.47
CA PRO A 278 23.89 8.03 -8.16
C PRO A 278 22.39 8.23 -7.94
N VAL A 279 22.01 9.43 -7.51
CA VAL A 279 20.63 9.76 -7.18
C VAL A 279 20.10 10.80 -8.14
N ARG A 280 18.88 10.60 -8.64
CA ARG A 280 18.14 11.52 -9.49
C ARG A 280 17.68 12.71 -8.65
N GLU A 281 18.03 13.90 -9.12
CA GLU A 281 17.62 15.20 -8.61
C GLU A 281 16.58 15.83 -9.55
N TYR A 282 15.69 16.66 -9.02
CA TYR A 282 14.55 17.26 -9.76
C TYR A 282 14.67 18.78 -9.93
N ASP A 283 15.81 19.38 -9.58
CA ASP A 283 15.92 20.82 -9.31
C ASP A 283 16.07 21.70 -10.55
N GLU A 284 16.40 21.13 -11.71
CA GLU A 284 16.57 21.89 -12.98
C GLU A 284 15.80 21.25 -14.15
N PRO A 285 14.48 21.49 -14.27
CA PRO A 285 13.71 20.99 -15.40
C PRO A 285 14.11 21.75 -16.69
N LEU A 286 14.35 21.00 -17.76
CA LEU A 286 14.55 21.52 -19.13
C LEU A 286 13.24 21.52 -19.94
N VAL A 287 12.26 20.72 -19.53
CA VAL A 287 10.96 20.58 -20.19
C VAL A 287 9.85 20.70 -19.15
N SER A 288 8.88 21.58 -19.38
CA SER A 288 7.66 21.63 -18.57
C SER A 288 6.52 20.94 -19.31
N VAL A 289 5.90 19.94 -18.68
CA VAL A 289 4.73 19.24 -19.21
C VAL A 289 3.49 19.76 -18.51
N ILE A 290 2.56 20.33 -19.27
CA ILE A 290 1.32 20.88 -18.76
C ILE A 290 0.20 19.86 -18.96
N ILE A 291 -0.49 19.48 -17.88
CA ILE A 291 -1.58 18.49 -17.89
C ILE A 291 -2.87 19.19 -17.49
N PRO A 292 -3.72 19.61 -18.44
CA PRO A 292 -5.04 20.14 -18.13
C PRO A 292 -5.99 19.01 -17.70
N VAL A 293 -6.69 19.22 -16.58
CA VAL A 293 -7.61 18.24 -15.99
C VAL A 293 -9.00 18.84 -15.94
N GLY A 294 -9.86 18.41 -16.86
CA GLY A 294 -11.28 18.79 -16.86
C GLY A 294 -12.14 17.89 -15.98
N PRO A 295 -13.45 18.18 -15.89
CA PRO A 295 -14.37 17.42 -15.04
C PRO A 295 -14.45 15.95 -15.47
N GLY A 296 -14.27 15.02 -14.52
CA GLY A 296 -14.36 13.58 -14.78
C GLY A 296 -13.05 12.92 -15.26
N HIS A 297 -11.94 13.67 -15.35
CA HIS A 297 -10.63 13.15 -15.73
C HIS A 297 -9.65 12.99 -14.55
N GLU A 298 -10.10 13.17 -13.32
CA GLU A 298 -9.26 13.22 -12.11
C GLU A 298 -8.46 11.94 -11.92
N GLU A 299 -9.06 10.78 -12.17
CA GLU A 299 -8.37 9.49 -12.03
C GLU A 299 -7.37 9.21 -13.17
N LEU A 300 -7.51 9.87 -14.33
CA LEU A 300 -6.59 9.71 -15.46
C LEU A 300 -5.25 10.42 -15.23
N VAL A 301 -5.21 11.38 -14.29
CA VAL A 301 -4.00 12.14 -13.98
C VAL A 301 -2.88 11.22 -13.52
N LYS A 302 -3.18 10.22 -12.70
CA LYS A 302 -2.17 9.25 -12.24
C LYS A 302 -1.52 8.51 -13.41
N ASP A 303 -2.30 8.09 -14.40
CA ASP A 303 -1.77 7.41 -15.58
C ASP A 303 -0.93 8.36 -16.46
N ALA A 304 -1.35 9.62 -16.60
CA ALA A 304 -0.57 10.63 -17.31
C ALA A 304 0.78 10.87 -16.62
N LEU A 305 0.80 10.94 -15.29
CA LEU A 305 2.01 11.15 -14.49
C LEU A 305 2.93 9.93 -14.50
N ASP A 306 2.38 8.72 -14.38
CA ASP A 306 3.13 7.47 -14.56
C ASP A 306 3.80 7.42 -15.94
N SER A 307 3.15 7.95 -16.98
CA SER A 307 3.72 7.99 -18.33
C SER A 307 4.92 8.96 -18.44
N LEU A 308 4.94 10.02 -17.62
CA LEU A 308 6.07 10.94 -17.52
C LEU A 308 7.23 10.33 -16.74
N GLU A 309 6.96 9.64 -15.63
CA GLU A 309 7.98 8.88 -14.90
C GLU A 309 8.63 7.78 -15.74
N ALA A 310 7.87 7.19 -16.66
CA ALA A 310 8.36 6.19 -17.59
C ALA A 310 9.27 6.76 -18.71
N GLN A 311 9.43 8.08 -18.83
CA GLN A 311 10.29 8.67 -19.86
C GLN A 311 11.78 8.41 -19.59
N THR A 312 12.54 8.20 -20.67
CA THR A 312 14.00 8.08 -20.60
C THR A 312 14.68 9.42 -20.36
N PHE A 313 14.11 10.50 -20.91
CA PHE A 313 14.49 11.86 -20.57
C PHE A 313 13.80 12.28 -19.28
N ARG A 314 14.55 12.83 -18.31
CA ARG A 314 14.09 13.01 -16.93
C ARG A 314 14.22 14.43 -16.37
N ASN A 315 14.81 15.35 -17.12
CA ASN A 315 14.87 16.77 -16.76
C ASN A 315 13.56 17.44 -17.18
N TRP A 316 12.44 16.97 -16.63
CA TRP A 316 11.14 17.55 -16.84
C TRP A 316 10.45 17.86 -15.51
N GLU A 317 9.57 18.83 -15.52
CA GLU A 317 8.57 19.06 -14.47
C GLU A 317 7.17 18.80 -15.03
N ALA A 318 6.25 18.39 -14.16
CA ALA A 318 4.84 18.30 -14.50
C ALA A 318 4.06 19.39 -13.77
N ILE A 319 3.18 20.06 -14.50
CA ILE A 319 2.28 21.10 -14.00
C ILE A 319 0.86 20.65 -14.31
N VAL A 320 0.15 20.19 -13.28
CA VAL A 320 -1.25 19.75 -13.38
C VAL A 320 -2.16 20.96 -13.17
N VAL A 321 -2.97 21.28 -14.18
CA VAL A 321 -3.90 22.41 -14.16
C VAL A 321 -5.31 21.88 -14.02
N TRP A 322 -5.90 22.04 -12.84
CA TRP A 322 -7.25 21.58 -12.54
C TRP A 322 -8.28 22.64 -12.96
N ASP A 323 -9.10 22.29 -13.95
CA ASP A 323 -10.20 23.09 -14.49
C ASP A 323 -11.54 22.65 -13.88
N ASN A 324 -11.52 22.32 -12.57
CA ASN A 324 -12.67 21.83 -11.82
C ASN A 324 -12.93 22.71 -10.59
N PRO A 325 -14.20 23.04 -10.30
CA PRO A 325 -14.56 23.80 -9.11
C PRO A 325 -14.01 23.14 -7.85
N ILE A 326 -13.56 23.94 -6.87
CA ILE A 326 -12.75 23.52 -5.70
C ILE A 326 -13.41 22.46 -4.79
N GLU A 327 -14.67 22.13 -5.03
CA GLU A 327 -15.53 21.39 -4.07
C GLU A 327 -15.13 19.91 -3.84
N ASP A 328 -14.41 19.25 -4.75
CA ASP A 328 -14.02 17.84 -4.59
C ASP A 328 -12.52 17.65 -4.32
N PHE A 329 -12.13 17.78 -3.04
CA PHE A 329 -10.73 17.80 -2.59
C PHE A 329 -10.08 16.41 -2.47
N THR A 330 -10.86 15.33 -2.37
CA THR A 330 -10.33 14.01 -1.99
C THR A 330 -9.50 13.32 -3.09
N PRO A 331 -9.93 13.27 -4.36
CA PRO A 331 -9.09 12.74 -5.45
C PRO A 331 -7.82 13.58 -5.67
N ARG A 332 -7.93 14.89 -5.44
CA ARG A 332 -6.83 15.86 -5.59
C ARG A 332 -5.72 15.62 -4.56
N ALA A 333 -6.09 15.50 -3.28
CA ALA A 333 -5.14 15.25 -2.19
C ALA A 333 -4.32 13.98 -2.43
N ARG A 334 -4.97 12.90 -2.88
CA ARG A 334 -4.30 11.62 -3.18
C ARG A 334 -3.31 11.73 -4.33
N THR A 335 -3.62 12.53 -5.35
CA THR A 335 -2.70 12.73 -6.48
C THR A 335 -1.46 13.52 -6.06
N LEU A 336 -1.64 14.57 -5.23
CA LEU A 336 -0.53 15.35 -4.69
C LEU A 336 0.37 14.54 -3.74
N GLU A 337 -0.24 13.66 -2.95
CA GLU A 337 0.50 12.74 -2.08
C GLU A 337 1.28 11.68 -2.89
N ALA A 338 0.73 11.25 -4.03
CA ALA A 338 1.35 10.25 -4.88
C ALA A 338 2.56 10.76 -5.68
N TYR A 339 2.59 12.06 -5.99
CA TYR A 339 3.65 12.67 -6.80
C TYR A 339 4.10 13.99 -6.17
N PRO A 340 4.86 13.95 -5.06
CA PRO A 340 5.18 15.14 -4.26
C PRO A 340 6.08 16.16 -4.97
N TYR A 341 6.66 15.81 -6.11
CA TYR A 341 7.52 16.65 -6.94
C TYR A 341 6.77 17.34 -8.10
N ILE A 342 5.44 17.26 -8.12
CA ILE A 342 4.60 17.82 -9.19
C ILE A 342 3.93 19.11 -8.75
N LYS A 343 3.88 20.08 -9.65
CA LYS A 343 3.22 21.36 -9.42
C LYS A 343 1.74 21.25 -9.77
N SER A 344 0.89 21.87 -8.94
CA SER A 344 -0.56 21.86 -9.15
C SER A 344 -1.12 23.28 -9.14
N ILE A 345 -1.86 23.62 -10.18
CA ILE A 345 -2.50 24.92 -10.39
C ILE A 345 -4.01 24.72 -10.49
N PHE A 346 -4.79 25.65 -9.92
CA PHE A 346 -6.25 25.61 -9.98
C PHE A 346 -6.76 26.82 -10.76
N ALA A 347 -7.57 26.56 -11.79
CA ALA A 347 -8.27 27.60 -12.51
C ALA A 347 -9.63 27.85 -11.82
N ASP A 348 -9.83 29.04 -11.26
CA ASP A 348 -11.16 29.48 -10.80
C ASP A 348 -11.91 30.06 -12.01
N VAL A 349 -12.66 29.18 -12.71
CA VAL A 349 -13.37 29.49 -13.96
C VAL A 349 -14.41 30.59 -13.77
N GLU A 350 -14.96 30.75 -12.55
CA GLU A 350 -15.95 31.80 -12.24
C GLU A 350 -15.32 33.19 -12.04
N LYS A 351 -14.01 33.27 -11.74
CA LYS A 351 -13.33 34.55 -11.44
C LYS A 351 -12.28 34.97 -12.45
N GLY A 352 -11.92 34.11 -13.42
CA GLY A 352 -10.85 34.40 -14.38
C GLY A 352 -9.48 34.56 -13.70
N THR A 353 -9.28 33.92 -12.55
CA THR A 353 -8.04 34.01 -11.75
C THR A 353 -7.45 32.61 -11.52
N PHE A 354 -6.13 32.49 -11.61
CA PHE A 354 -5.40 31.28 -11.24
C PHE A 354 -5.01 31.32 -9.77
N GLY A 355 -5.29 30.25 -9.03
CA GLY A 355 -4.74 30.02 -7.70
C GLY A 355 -3.56 29.05 -7.78
N GLU A 356 -2.39 29.46 -7.31
CA GLU A 356 -1.26 28.56 -7.13
C GLU A 356 -1.37 27.84 -5.78
N MET A 357 -1.18 26.52 -5.79
CA MET A 357 -1.03 25.74 -4.56
C MET A 357 0.28 24.97 -4.64
N TRP A 358 1.27 25.47 -3.92
CA TRP A 358 2.58 24.83 -3.80
C TRP A 358 2.50 23.73 -2.74
N SER A 359 2.63 22.46 -3.14
CA SER A 359 2.79 21.36 -2.19
C SER A 359 4.28 21.11 -1.90
N TRP A 360 4.96 22.08 -1.28
CA TRP A 360 6.19 21.78 -0.54
C TRP A 360 5.78 21.47 0.90
N ARG A 361 5.60 20.19 1.24
CA ARG A 361 5.62 19.81 2.66
C ARG A 361 7.08 19.86 3.09
N SER A 362 7.53 21.03 3.54
CA SER A 362 8.62 21.09 4.51
C SER A 362 8.12 20.36 5.75
N SER A 363 8.52 19.10 5.90
CA SER A 363 8.53 18.41 7.19
C SER A 363 9.45 19.13 8.16
#